data_AF-A0A0P8A9E3-F1
#
_entry.id   AF-A0A0P8A9E3-F1
#
_cell.length_a   1.000
_cell.length_b   1.000
_cell.length_c   1.000
_cell.angle_alpha   90.00
_cell.angle_beta   90.00
_cell.angle_gamma   90.00
#
_symmetry.space_group_name_H-M   'P 1'
#
loop_
_entity.id
_entity.type
_entity.pdbx_description
1 polymer ?
#
loop_
_entity_poly.entity_id
_entity_poly.type
_entity_poly.pdbx_seq_one_letter_code
_entity_poly.pdbx_strand_id
1 'polypeptide(L)'
;MNRKEMNSDRRTAIIVGVFFLLGFAGAFSAVILKPILDDPNLLINLTRNKNLVMLGAFLELVMAFACANIAIWLYPVLKKHNKFLALGAVGSRIIENVFQIVATLGLLILLTLSQEAAKADAPAASTFQTAVALLLAVRFWAPLVLAQIAFCLGALMYYYVFYQSKLIPRWLSGWGIVAIILHLTSVFLTMFFQINPFRGHQSYY
;
A
#
# COMPACT_ATOMS: atom_id res chain seq x y z
N MET A 1 30.69 -16.39 13.07
CA MET A 1 30.38 -15.40 12.02
C MET A 1 31.62 -14.55 11.81
N ASN A 2 32.11 -14.39 10.58
CA ASN A 2 33.33 -13.63 10.34
C ASN A 2 33.04 -12.11 10.43
N ARG A 3 34.01 -11.29 10.85
CA ARG A 3 33.88 -9.82 11.04
C ARG A 3 33.33 -9.11 9.80
N LYS A 4 33.64 -9.63 8.60
CA LYS A 4 33.14 -9.14 7.32
C LYS A 4 31.63 -9.39 7.14
N GLU A 5 31.13 -10.54 7.59
CA GLU A 5 29.70 -10.89 7.54
C GLU A 5 28.89 -10.06 8.54
N MET A 6 29.41 -9.85 9.75
CA MET A 6 28.76 -8.99 10.75
C MET A 6 28.63 -7.53 10.27
N ASN A 7 29.65 -7.01 9.58
CA ASN A 7 29.60 -5.67 9.01
C ASN A 7 28.58 -5.57 7.86
N SER A 8 28.50 -6.61 7.03
CA SER A 8 27.48 -6.69 5.96
C SER A 8 26.06 -6.72 6.53
N ASP A 9 25.80 -7.54 7.55
CA ASP A 9 24.45 -7.66 8.13
C ASP A 9 24.05 -6.38 8.89
N ARG A 10 25.00 -5.69 9.54
CA ARG A 10 24.77 -4.36 10.14
C ARG A 10 24.42 -3.31 9.09
N ARG A 11 25.13 -3.30 7.95
CA ARG A 11 24.82 -2.38 6.83
C ARG A 11 23.43 -2.66 6.27
N THR A 12 23.08 -3.92 6.06
CA THR A 12 21.73 -4.33 5.64
C THR A 12 20.67 -3.83 6.62
N ALA A 13 20.88 -4.03 7.93
CA ALA A 13 19.94 -3.59 8.96
C ALA A 13 19.72 -2.06 8.93
N ILE A 14 20.78 -1.27 8.75
CA ILE A 14 20.68 0.20 8.61
C ILE A 14 19.86 0.57 7.37
N ILE A 15 20.15 -0.04 6.22
CA ILE A 15 19.44 0.26 4.96
C ILE A 15 17.96 -0.12 5.07
N VAL A 16 17.65 -1.29 5.62
CA VAL A 16 16.27 -1.72 5.90
C VAL A 16 15.59 -0.73 6.85
N GLY A 17 16.27 -0.26 7.89
CA GLY A 17 15.75 0.75 8.82
C GLY A 17 15.44 2.09 8.13
N VAL A 18 16.30 2.56 7.23
CA VAL A 18 16.05 3.78 6.44
C VAL A 18 14.82 3.61 5.55
N PHE A 19 14.70 2.49 4.83
CA PHE A 19 13.50 2.22 4.03
C PHE A 19 12.24 2.06 4.90
N PHE A 20 12.35 1.49 6.09
CA PHE A 20 11.23 1.44 7.03
C PHE A 20 10.73 2.83 7.42
N LEU A 21 11.64 3.77 7.70
CA LEU A 21 11.28 5.17 7.97
C LEU A 21 10.66 5.86 6.75
N LEU A 22 11.22 5.65 5.56
CA LEU A 22 10.65 6.18 4.31
C LEU A 22 9.27 5.60 4.01
N GLY A 23 9.01 4.35 4.40
CA GLY A 23 7.69 3.72 4.30
C GLY A 23 6.61 4.48 5.06
N PHE A 24 6.97 5.22 6.11
CA PHE A 24 6.03 6.05 6.87
C PHE A 24 5.47 7.23 6.07
N ALA A 25 6.06 7.57 4.91
CA ALA A 25 5.56 8.59 3.99
C ALA A 25 4.08 8.39 3.62
N GLY A 26 3.62 7.15 3.48
CA GLY A 26 2.23 6.85 3.14
C GLY A 26 1.23 7.28 4.21
N ALA A 27 1.63 7.28 5.48
CA ALA A 27 0.76 7.77 6.57
C ALA A 27 0.50 9.27 6.42
N PHE A 28 1.52 10.06 6.06
CA PHE A 28 1.36 11.49 5.77
C PHE A 28 0.48 11.72 4.54
N SER A 29 0.66 10.89 3.49
CA SER A 29 -0.22 10.95 2.32
C SER A 29 -1.68 10.76 2.68
N ALA A 30 -2.01 9.74 3.49
CA ALA A 30 -3.38 9.48 3.92
C ALA A 30 -3.98 10.66 4.69
N VAL A 31 -3.21 11.29 5.59
CA VAL A 31 -3.65 12.48 6.35
C VAL A 31 -3.93 13.67 5.42
N ILE A 32 -3.10 13.89 4.41
CA ILE A 32 -3.26 14.99 3.45
C ILE A 32 -4.46 14.74 2.51
N LEU A 33 -4.59 13.53 1.98
CA LEU A 33 -5.53 13.22 0.91
C LEU A 33 -6.95 12.96 1.42
N LYS A 34 -7.11 12.38 2.62
CA LYS A 34 -8.43 12.01 3.16
C LYS A 34 -9.46 13.14 3.12
N PRO A 35 -9.20 14.35 3.66
CA PRO A 35 -10.20 15.43 3.63
C PRO A 35 -10.53 15.92 2.22
N ILE A 36 -9.64 15.69 1.23
CA ILE A 36 -9.88 16.05 -0.17
C ILE A 36 -10.77 15.00 -0.84
N LEU A 37 -10.49 13.71 -0.58
CA LEU A 37 -11.17 12.57 -1.21
C LEU A 37 -12.56 12.30 -0.63
N ASP A 38 -12.80 12.65 0.63
CA ASP A 38 -14.09 12.46 1.31
C ASP A 38 -15.08 13.63 1.06
N ASP A 39 -14.69 14.66 0.31
CA ASP A 39 -15.51 15.85 0.04
C ASP A 39 -16.63 15.57 -0.98
N PRO A 40 -17.90 15.97 -0.72
CA PRO A 40 -19.00 15.80 -1.67
C PRO A 40 -18.77 16.48 -3.04
N ASN A 41 -17.98 17.55 -3.07
CA ASN A 41 -17.56 18.28 -4.27
C ASN A 41 -16.14 17.90 -4.70
N LEU A 42 -15.84 16.59 -4.68
CA LEU A 42 -14.54 15.98 -4.96
C LEU A 42 -13.75 16.63 -6.10
N LEU A 43 -14.35 16.79 -7.29
CA LEU A 43 -13.66 17.32 -8.48
C LEU A 43 -13.19 18.78 -8.29
N ILE A 44 -14.02 19.62 -7.68
CA ILE A 44 -13.66 21.00 -7.37
C ILE A 44 -12.51 21.02 -6.35
N ASN A 45 -12.62 20.16 -5.33
CA ASN A 45 -11.65 20.11 -4.25
C ASN A 45 -10.27 19.60 -4.71
N LEU A 46 -10.25 18.61 -5.60
CA LEU A 46 -9.03 18.09 -6.24
C LEU A 46 -8.31 19.18 -7.05
N THR A 47 -9.07 19.93 -7.86
CA THR A 47 -8.50 21.01 -8.68
C THR A 47 -7.94 22.13 -7.80
N ARG A 48 -8.70 22.55 -6.77
CA ARG A 48 -8.28 23.58 -5.81
C ARG A 48 -7.02 23.18 -5.05
N ASN A 49 -6.89 21.91 -4.68
CA ASN A 49 -5.79 21.40 -3.87
C ASN A 49 -4.74 20.62 -4.67
N LYS A 50 -4.56 20.93 -5.96
CA LYS A 50 -3.63 20.24 -6.88
C LYS A 50 -2.27 19.91 -6.27
N ASN A 51 -1.64 20.88 -5.59
CA ASN A 51 -0.30 20.70 -5.01
C ASN A 51 -0.30 19.68 -3.86
N LEU A 52 -1.34 19.67 -3.02
CA LEU A 52 -1.49 18.70 -1.94
C LEU A 52 -1.78 17.30 -2.50
N VAL A 53 -2.57 17.20 -3.57
CA VAL A 53 -2.82 15.94 -4.26
C VAL A 53 -1.52 15.37 -4.86
N MET A 54 -0.73 16.22 -5.52
CA MET A 54 0.59 15.84 -6.06
C MET A 54 1.57 15.42 -4.96
N LEU A 55 1.60 16.14 -3.85
CA LEU A 55 2.42 15.77 -2.69
C LEU A 55 1.98 14.42 -2.10
N GLY A 56 0.68 14.20 -1.94
CA GLY A 56 0.13 12.92 -1.48
C GLY A 56 0.51 11.77 -2.42
N ALA A 57 0.36 11.95 -3.73
CA ALA A 57 0.77 10.96 -4.73
C ALA A 57 2.27 10.65 -4.65
N PHE A 58 3.11 11.68 -4.53
CA PHE A 58 4.56 11.50 -4.37
C PHE A 58 4.90 10.68 -3.12
N LEU A 59 4.24 10.96 -1.99
CA LEU A 59 4.43 10.22 -0.75
C LEU A 59 3.95 8.75 -0.85
N GLU A 60 2.86 8.47 -1.58
CA GLU A 60 2.43 7.09 -1.89
C GLU A 60 3.51 6.33 -2.69
N LEU A 61 4.14 6.99 -3.68
CA LEU A 61 5.22 6.39 -4.47
C LEU A 61 6.49 6.15 -3.63
N VAL A 62 6.86 7.10 -2.77
CA VAL A 62 8.00 6.94 -1.84
C VAL A 62 7.77 5.76 -0.92
N MET A 63 6.57 5.63 -0.34
CA MET A 63 6.21 4.47 0.47
C MET A 63 6.32 3.18 -0.35
N ALA A 64 5.70 3.12 -1.54
CA ALA A 64 5.68 1.91 -2.35
C ALA A 64 7.10 1.44 -2.72
N PHE A 65 7.96 2.39 -3.09
CA PHE A 65 9.36 2.12 -3.36
C PHE A 65 10.10 1.62 -2.12
N ALA A 66 9.90 2.28 -0.98
CA ALA A 66 10.56 1.91 0.26
C ALA A 66 10.15 0.51 0.75
N CYS A 67 8.85 0.21 0.75
CA CYS A 67 8.32 -1.10 1.15
C CYS A 67 8.84 -2.25 0.27
N ALA A 68 8.93 -2.06 -1.04
CA ALA A 68 9.52 -3.06 -1.93
C ALA A 68 11.00 -3.30 -1.61
N ASN A 69 11.75 -2.22 -1.35
CA ASN A 69 13.18 -2.31 -1.06
C ASN A 69 13.48 -2.95 0.30
N ILE A 70 12.63 -2.80 1.32
CA ILE A 70 12.77 -3.54 2.58
C ILE A 70 12.92 -5.03 2.29
N ALA A 71 12.08 -5.58 1.42
CA ALA A 71 12.08 -7.00 1.10
C ALA A 71 13.34 -7.44 0.36
N ILE A 72 13.73 -6.65 -0.65
CA ILE A 72 14.92 -6.89 -1.47
C ILE A 72 16.18 -6.89 -0.60
N TRP A 73 16.30 -5.93 0.32
CA TRP A 73 17.46 -5.83 1.20
C TRP A 73 17.46 -6.87 2.32
N LEU A 74 16.30 -7.40 2.70
CA LEU A 74 16.22 -8.48 3.68
C LEU A 74 16.50 -9.86 3.05
N TYR A 75 16.40 -10.00 1.73
CA TYR A 75 16.62 -11.25 1.00
C TYR A 75 17.97 -11.92 1.30
N PRO A 76 19.13 -11.23 1.31
CA PRO A 76 20.42 -11.84 1.60
C PRO A 76 20.51 -12.49 2.99
N VAL A 77 19.72 -12.00 3.95
CA VAL A 77 19.65 -12.56 5.31
C VAL A 77 18.73 -13.77 5.33
N LEU A 78 17.51 -13.64 4.81
CA LEU A 78 16.50 -14.71 4.87
C LEU A 78 16.83 -15.91 3.99
N LYS A 79 17.49 -15.69 2.84
CA LYS A 79 17.89 -16.78 1.94
C LYS A 79 18.88 -17.75 2.58
N LYS A 80 19.58 -17.35 3.65
CA LYS A 80 20.47 -18.23 4.43
C LYS A 80 19.68 -19.33 5.16
N HIS A 81 18.40 -19.10 5.44
CA HIS A 81 17.53 -20.03 6.16
C HIS A 81 16.54 -20.76 5.25
N ASN A 82 15.91 -20.04 4.31
CA ASN A 82 15.04 -20.65 3.31
C ASN A 82 14.98 -19.79 2.04
N LYS A 83 15.62 -20.25 0.96
CA LYS A 83 15.70 -19.52 -0.32
C LYS A 83 14.34 -19.35 -0.98
N PHE A 84 13.49 -20.38 -0.94
CA PHE A 84 12.19 -20.38 -1.58
C PHE A 84 11.25 -19.36 -0.92
N LEU A 85 11.13 -19.40 0.41
CA LEU A 85 10.31 -18.44 1.16
C LEU A 85 10.86 -17.02 1.12
N ALA A 86 12.18 -16.85 1.14
CA ALA A 86 12.80 -15.54 1.01
C ALA A 86 12.49 -14.91 -0.36
N LEU A 87 12.56 -15.68 -1.44
CA LEU A 87 12.24 -15.21 -2.78
C LEU A 87 10.74 -14.94 -2.93
N GLY A 88 9.90 -15.84 -2.41
CA GLY A 88 8.45 -15.67 -2.38
C GLY A 88 8.05 -14.37 -1.67
N ALA A 89 8.66 -14.07 -0.52
CA ALA A 89 8.39 -12.84 0.20
C ALA A 89 8.78 -11.58 -0.59
N VAL A 90 9.90 -11.60 -1.32
CA VAL A 90 10.27 -10.51 -2.25
C VAL A 90 9.24 -10.36 -3.35
N GLY A 91 8.83 -11.46 -3.99
CA GLY A 91 7.81 -11.45 -5.04
C GLY A 91 6.48 -10.88 -4.56
N SER A 92 5.99 -11.35 -3.42
CA SER A 92 4.79 -10.84 -2.77
C SER A 92 4.87 -9.34 -2.48
N ARG A 93 6.04 -8.86 -2.02
CA ARG A 93 6.27 -7.44 -1.73
C ARG A 93 6.30 -6.59 -3.00
N ILE A 94 6.84 -7.10 -4.10
CA ILE A 94 6.77 -6.40 -5.39
C ILE A 94 5.32 -6.29 -5.85
N ILE A 95 4.55 -7.39 -5.80
CA ILE A 95 3.13 -7.41 -6.20
C ILE A 95 2.31 -6.43 -5.37
N GLU A 96 2.48 -6.42 -4.04
CA GLU A 96 1.84 -5.46 -3.13
C GLU A 96 2.04 -4.02 -3.62
N ASN A 97 3.30 -3.65 -3.88
CA ASN A 97 3.65 -2.28 -4.23
C ASN A 97 3.24 -1.90 -5.67
N VAL A 98 3.11 -2.87 -6.59
CA VAL A 98 2.51 -2.62 -7.92
C VAL A 98 1.06 -2.15 -7.77
N PHE A 99 0.27 -2.82 -6.93
CA PHE A 99 -1.11 -2.39 -6.69
C PHE A 99 -1.20 -1.03 -5.98
N GLN A 100 -0.25 -0.72 -5.10
CA GLN A 100 -0.14 0.61 -4.50
C GLN A 100 0.15 1.70 -5.54
N ILE A 101 1.02 1.41 -6.51
CA ILE A 101 1.33 2.32 -7.62
C ILE A 101 0.11 2.49 -8.53
N VAL A 102 -0.64 1.42 -8.82
CA VAL A 102 -1.90 1.51 -9.59
C VAL A 102 -2.91 2.42 -8.90
N ALA A 103 -3.06 2.31 -7.58
CA ALA A 103 -3.91 3.22 -6.82
C ALA A 103 -3.45 4.67 -6.97
N THR A 104 -2.15 4.92 -6.83
CA THR A 104 -1.54 6.25 -6.97
C THR A 104 -1.76 6.83 -8.37
N LEU A 105 -1.60 6.02 -9.41
CA LEU A 105 -1.91 6.40 -10.78
C LEU A 105 -3.39 6.80 -10.93
N GLY A 106 -4.30 6.05 -10.31
CA GLY A 106 -5.72 6.40 -10.27
C GLY A 106 -6.00 7.79 -9.68
N LEU A 107 -5.25 8.22 -8.67
CA LEU A 107 -5.36 9.56 -8.08
C LEU A 107 -4.87 10.65 -9.03
N LEU A 108 -3.75 10.41 -9.71
CA LEU A 108 -3.21 11.36 -10.69
C LEU A 108 -4.15 11.52 -11.88
N ILE A 109 -4.75 10.42 -12.36
CA ILE A 109 -5.77 10.46 -13.42
C ILE A 109 -7.01 11.22 -12.91
N LEU A 110 -7.45 10.98 -11.68
CA LEU A 110 -8.59 11.68 -11.09
C LEU A 110 -8.35 13.20 -11.01
N LEU A 111 -7.14 13.62 -10.67
CA LEU A 111 -6.74 15.03 -10.69
C LEU A 111 -6.78 15.62 -12.11
N THR A 112 -6.23 14.92 -13.11
CA THR A 112 -6.31 15.36 -14.51
C THR A 112 -7.76 15.47 -14.97
N LEU A 113 -8.59 14.47 -14.65
CA LEU A 113 -10.01 14.45 -14.96
C LEU A 113 -10.75 15.63 -14.33
N SER A 114 -10.40 15.99 -13.09
CA SER A 114 -11.01 17.14 -12.40
C SER A 114 -10.70 18.48 -13.06
N GLN A 115 -9.51 18.63 -13.64
CA GLN A 115 -9.11 19.83 -14.37
C GLN A 115 -9.82 19.95 -15.73
N GLU A 116 -10.07 18.82 -16.39
CA GLU A 116 -10.82 18.80 -17.65
C GLU A 116 -12.32 19.00 -17.43
N ALA A 117 -12.88 18.41 -16.36
CA ALA A 117 -14.27 18.62 -16.00
C ALA A 117 -14.59 20.09 -15.71
N ALA A 118 -13.64 20.86 -15.18
CA ALA A 118 -13.79 22.30 -14.94
C ALA A 118 -13.92 23.14 -16.22
N LYS A 119 -13.53 22.60 -17.38
CA LYS A 119 -13.58 23.27 -18.68
C LYS A 119 -14.72 22.79 -19.57
N ALA A 120 -15.45 21.75 -19.15
CA ALA A 120 -16.39 21.03 -20.00
C ALA A 120 -17.84 21.57 -19.86
N ASP A 121 -18.62 21.43 -20.94
CA ASP A 121 -20.03 21.80 -20.95
C ASP A 121 -20.91 20.76 -20.22
N ALA A 122 -22.12 21.18 -19.82
CA ALA A 122 -23.08 20.38 -19.04
C ALA A 122 -23.37 18.94 -19.55
N PRO A 123 -23.40 18.64 -20.87
CA PRO A 123 -23.63 17.28 -21.36
C PRO A 123 -22.52 16.28 -21.01
N ALA A 124 -21.29 16.74 -20.74
CA ALA A 124 -20.17 15.86 -20.41
C ALA A 124 -20.16 15.42 -18.94
N ALA A 125 -20.97 16.05 -18.08
CA ALA A 125 -20.96 15.85 -16.64
C ALA A 125 -21.26 14.38 -16.22
N SER A 126 -22.18 13.70 -16.90
CA SER A 126 -22.53 12.30 -16.59
C SER A 126 -21.41 11.31 -16.89
N THR A 127 -20.64 11.55 -17.97
CA THR A 127 -19.47 10.75 -18.32
C THR A 127 -18.35 10.92 -17.28
N PHE A 128 -18.13 12.14 -16.81
CA PHE A 128 -17.15 12.41 -15.75
C PHE A 128 -17.50 11.69 -14.44
N GLN A 129 -18.77 11.69 -14.03
CA GLN A 129 -19.20 11.01 -12.80
C GLN A 129 -18.95 9.49 -12.85
N THR A 130 -19.24 8.86 -13.99
CA THR A 130 -18.96 7.42 -14.17
C THR A 130 -17.46 7.12 -14.10
N ALA A 131 -16.63 7.94 -14.75
CA ALA A 131 -15.18 7.78 -14.72
C ALA A 131 -14.59 7.99 -13.30
N VAL A 132 -15.10 8.97 -12.56
CA VAL A 132 -14.74 9.22 -11.16
C VAL A 132 -15.07 8.01 -10.30
N ALA A 133 -16.29 7.47 -10.39
CA ALA A 133 -16.72 6.31 -9.62
C ALA A 133 -15.83 5.09 -9.89
N LEU A 134 -15.46 4.86 -11.15
CA LEU A 134 -14.54 3.78 -11.54
C LEU A 134 -13.14 3.97 -10.93
N LEU A 135 -12.57 5.16 -11.00
CA LEU A 135 -11.24 5.46 -10.45
C LEU A 135 -11.21 5.35 -8.93
N LEU A 136 -12.27 5.80 -8.24
CA LEU A 136 -12.42 5.62 -6.80
C LEU A 136 -12.52 4.13 -6.43
N ALA A 137 -13.27 3.34 -7.22
CA ALA A 137 -13.31 1.89 -7.03
C ALA A 137 -11.93 1.25 -7.19
N VAL A 138 -11.14 1.64 -8.20
CA VAL A 138 -9.75 1.16 -8.34
C VAL A 138 -8.90 1.56 -7.14
N ARG A 139 -8.99 2.82 -6.67
CA ARG A 139 -8.27 3.30 -5.49
C ARG A 139 -8.70 2.63 -4.19
N PHE A 140 -9.90 2.06 -4.15
CA PHE A 140 -10.34 1.24 -3.04
C PHE A 140 -9.77 -0.19 -3.16
N TRP A 141 -10.05 -0.88 -4.26
CA TRP A 141 -9.77 -2.31 -4.42
C TRP A 141 -8.28 -2.64 -4.57
N ALA A 142 -7.53 -1.83 -5.30
CA ALA A 142 -6.12 -2.13 -5.55
C ALA A 142 -5.27 -2.13 -4.25
N PRO A 143 -5.24 -1.06 -3.44
CA PRO A 143 -4.39 -1.03 -2.25
C PRO A 143 -5.02 -1.74 -1.04
N LEU A 144 -6.33 -1.69 -0.84
CA LEU A 144 -6.94 -2.26 0.39
C LEU A 144 -7.21 -3.76 0.31
N VAL A 145 -7.28 -4.32 -0.90
CA VAL A 145 -7.58 -5.74 -1.08
C VAL A 145 -6.44 -6.45 -1.79
N LEU A 146 -6.14 -6.10 -3.04
CA LEU A 146 -5.17 -6.85 -3.84
C LEU A 146 -3.73 -6.71 -3.30
N ALA A 147 -3.31 -5.49 -2.98
CA ALA A 147 -2.00 -5.26 -2.35
C ALA A 147 -1.91 -5.98 -1.02
N GLN A 148 -3.00 -5.95 -0.23
CA GLN A 148 -3.00 -6.48 1.12
C GLN A 148 -3.00 -8.02 1.19
N ILE A 149 -3.61 -8.70 0.22
CA ILE A 149 -3.45 -10.15 0.06
C ILE A 149 -1.97 -10.48 -0.18
N ALA A 150 -1.32 -9.76 -1.10
CA ALA A 150 0.10 -9.95 -1.39
C ALA A 150 0.98 -9.64 -0.16
N PHE A 151 0.70 -8.55 0.56
CA PHE A 151 1.34 -8.21 1.84
C PHE A 151 1.25 -9.38 2.83
N CYS A 152 0.05 -9.93 3.04
CA CYS A 152 -0.19 -11.02 3.98
C CYS A 152 0.61 -12.27 3.61
N LEU A 153 0.61 -12.65 2.34
CA LEU A 153 1.40 -13.80 1.87
C LEU A 153 2.90 -13.60 2.13
N GLY A 154 3.45 -12.43 1.78
CA GLY A 154 4.85 -12.12 2.03
C GLY A 154 5.19 -12.06 3.52
N ALA A 155 4.30 -11.49 4.34
CA ALA A 155 4.47 -11.41 5.79
C ALA A 155 4.44 -12.79 6.46
N LEU A 156 3.53 -13.69 6.07
CA LEU A 156 3.51 -15.07 6.56
C LEU A 156 4.81 -15.80 6.24
N MET A 157 5.36 -15.62 5.04
CA MET A 157 6.66 -16.18 4.66
C MET A 157 7.79 -15.65 5.56
N TYR A 158 7.80 -14.34 5.87
CA TYR A 158 8.76 -13.78 6.84
C TYR A 158 8.61 -14.37 8.23
N TYR A 159 7.40 -14.34 8.79
CA TYR A 159 7.19 -14.83 10.14
C TYR A 159 7.49 -16.32 10.27
N TYR A 160 7.20 -17.12 9.23
CA TYR A 160 7.56 -18.52 9.21
C TYR A 160 9.08 -18.71 9.25
N VAL A 161 9.83 -18.00 8.39
CA VAL A 161 11.30 -18.05 8.39
C VAL A 161 11.86 -17.59 9.73
N PHE A 162 11.34 -16.51 10.30
CA PHE A 162 11.77 -16.00 11.61
C PHE A 162 11.46 -16.96 12.76
N TYR A 163 10.30 -17.61 12.74
CA TYR A 163 9.91 -18.62 13.73
C TYR A 163 10.86 -19.83 13.71
N GLN A 164 11.21 -20.31 12.51
CA GLN A 164 12.13 -21.45 12.33
C GLN A 164 13.58 -21.08 12.67
N SER A 165 14.07 -19.95 12.16
CA SER A 165 15.46 -19.53 12.29
C SER A 165 15.83 -18.97 13.67
N LYS A 166 14.84 -18.62 14.51
CA LYS A 166 15.03 -17.98 15.82
C LYS A 166 15.82 -16.67 15.74
N LEU A 167 15.80 -15.98 14.60
CA LEU A 167 16.42 -14.66 14.44
C LEU A 167 15.80 -13.61 15.37
N ILE A 168 14.52 -13.79 15.71
CA ILE A 168 13.78 -13.02 16.70
C ILE A 168 13.11 -13.97 17.70
N PRO A 169 12.67 -13.50 18.88
CA PRO A 169 11.95 -14.32 19.83
C PRO A 169 10.72 -14.99 19.21
N ARG A 170 10.55 -16.30 19.43
CA ARG A 170 9.45 -17.09 18.81
C ARG A 170 8.06 -16.57 19.14
N TRP A 171 7.88 -16.05 20.36
CA TRP A 171 6.60 -15.47 20.76
C TRP A 171 6.24 -14.27 19.87
N LEU A 172 7.22 -13.46 19.48
CA LEU A 172 7.01 -12.30 18.60
C LEU A 172 6.62 -12.74 17.18
N SER A 173 7.30 -13.75 16.63
CA SER A 173 6.91 -14.35 15.34
C SER A 173 5.50 -14.96 15.40
N GLY A 174 5.16 -15.64 16.50
CA GLY A 174 3.83 -16.23 16.71
C GLY A 174 2.72 -15.19 16.72
N TRP A 175 2.92 -14.08 17.46
CA TRP A 175 2.01 -12.95 17.43
C TRP A 175 1.87 -12.33 16.04
N GLY A 176 2.98 -12.20 15.31
CA GLY A 176 2.98 -11.75 13.92
C GLY A 176 2.11 -12.62 13.01
N ILE A 177 2.22 -13.96 13.11
CA ILE A 177 1.38 -14.89 12.34
C ILE A 177 -0.09 -14.70 12.66
N VAL A 178 -0.47 -14.63 13.94
CA VAL A 178 -1.86 -14.41 14.36
C VAL A 178 -2.39 -13.10 13.79
N ALA A 179 -1.63 -12.01 13.91
CA ALA A 179 -2.03 -10.70 13.39
C ALA A 179 -2.24 -10.72 11.86
N ILE A 180 -1.36 -11.39 11.11
CA ILE A 180 -1.50 -11.48 9.65
C ILE A 180 -2.67 -12.37 9.24
N ILE A 181 -2.95 -13.45 9.95
CA ILE A 181 -4.13 -14.29 9.67
C ILE A 181 -5.41 -13.48 9.90
N LEU A 182 -5.53 -12.80 11.04
CA LEU A 182 -6.67 -11.94 11.34
C LEU A 182 -6.84 -10.84 10.28
N HIS A 183 -5.73 -10.24 9.87
CA HIS A 183 -5.76 -9.20 8.85
C HIS A 183 -6.16 -9.75 7.47
N LEU A 184 -5.64 -10.91 7.07
CA LEU A 184 -6.05 -11.59 5.85
C LEU A 184 -7.54 -11.95 5.86
N THR A 185 -8.07 -12.39 7.01
CA THR A 185 -9.51 -12.60 7.19
C THR A 185 -10.28 -11.29 6.96
N SER A 186 -9.84 -10.18 7.54
CA SER A 186 -10.46 -8.85 7.32
C SER A 186 -10.47 -8.45 5.84
N VAL A 187 -9.39 -8.74 5.10
CA VAL A 187 -9.33 -8.47 3.66
C VAL A 187 -10.33 -9.32 2.87
N PHE A 188 -10.42 -10.62 3.18
CA PHE A 188 -11.42 -11.50 2.55
C PHE A 188 -12.85 -11.09 2.90
N LEU A 189 -13.13 -10.69 4.14
CA LEU A 189 -14.44 -10.15 4.52
C LEU A 189 -14.78 -8.92 3.68
N THR A 190 -13.84 -7.99 3.54
CA THR A 190 -14.01 -6.79 2.71
C THR A 190 -14.35 -7.17 1.26
N MET A 191 -13.66 -8.17 0.71
CA MET A 191 -13.86 -8.66 -0.65
C MET A 191 -15.21 -9.33 -0.87
N PHE A 192 -15.58 -10.31 -0.04
CA PHE A 192 -16.79 -11.12 -0.23
C PHE A 192 -18.07 -10.40 0.20
N PHE A 193 -18.02 -9.57 1.24
CA PHE A 193 -19.18 -8.80 1.71
C PHE A 193 -19.30 -7.42 1.04
N GLN A 194 -18.40 -7.10 0.10
CA GLN A 194 -18.32 -5.79 -0.56
C GLN A 194 -18.41 -4.64 0.44
N ILE A 195 -17.63 -4.73 1.53
CA ILE A 195 -17.62 -3.73 2.60
C ILE A 195 -16.89 -2.51 2.06
N ASN A 196 -17.65 -1.57 1.52
CA ASN A 196 -17.13 -0.27 1.10
C ASN A 196 -17.15 0.66 2.33
N PRO A 197 -16.02 1.20 2.80
CA PRO A 197 -16.01 2.17 3.90
C PRO A 197 -16.77 3.47 3.53
N PHE A 198 -16.99 3.71 2.24
CA PHE A 198 -17.77 4.83 1.71
C PHE A 198 -19.30 4.58 1.66
N ARG A 199 -19.79 3.39 2.04
CA ARG A 199 -21.25 3.07 2.02
C ARG A 199 -22.07 3.97 2.94
N GLY A 200 -21.47 4.63 3.92
CA GLY A 200 -22.16 5.55 4.82
C GLY A 200 -22.75 6.80 4.15
N HIS A 201 -22.37 7.11 2.90
CA HIS A 201 -22.84 8.30 2.18
C HIS A 201 -24.00 8.06 1.20
N GLN A 202 -24.44 6.82 1.01
CA GLN A 202 -25.54 6.50 0.07
C GLN A 202 -26.92 6.31 0.72
N SER A 203 -27.06 6.55 2.03
CA SER A 203 -28.37 6.44 2.72
C SER A 203 -29.22 7.71 2.71
N TYR A 204 -28.90 8.70 1.87
CA TYR A 204 -29.65 9.97 1.78
C TYR A 204 -30.05 10.37 0.35
N TYR A 205 -30.39 9.40 -0.48
CA TYR A 205 -31.22 9.63 -1.67
C TYR A 205 -32.25 8.52 -1.81
#